data_AF-A0A9N8K8K0-F1
#
_entry.id   AF-A0A9N8K8K0-F1
#
_cell.length_a   1.000
_cell.length_b   1.000
_cell.length_c   1.000
_cell.angle_alpha   90.00
_cell.angle_beta   90.00
_cell.angle_gamma   90.00
#
_symmetry.space_group_name_H-M   'P 1'
#
loop_
_entity.id
_entity.type
_entity.pdbx_description
1 polymer ?
#
loop_
_entity_poly.entity_id
_entity_poly.type
_entity_poly.pdbx_seq_one_letter_code
_entity_poly.pdbx_strand_id
1 'polypeptide(L)'
;MVGTGEGRGYIEVCDGLGVKGFKVSHGNCMKEPQPTRSQRGSLGSISEPDYSAFKGSDYRNLPIPHVFGTPGEQTPGHNYYSPGPHGRSFTSDPTPQHSVVDSTAFFIRDYETSKEVLIFGDVEPDSISRVPRLANIWAEAAPKIAEGILGGIFIECSYDDSQPDAVLFGHLAPRHVVAEMKTLAQMVKDEKAARALDRAQRKRKRSSNGLNITMDDIADNKKRTKSVITRSSSMQPRRGSLPLMVPEEESQANTPEYTGTERNTPVPVDAPLQGVKVVIIHIKDTMEDGPHVGERILMQLNEHADALSLEGFGRLGCEFVISKSGEDYHF
;
A
#
# COMPACT_ATOMS: atom_id res chain seq x y z
N MET A 1 1.95 12.44 12.44
CA MET A 1 2.48 11.42 11.53
C MET A 1 3.93 11.21 11.91
N VAL A 2 4.24 10.07 12.54
CA VAL A 2 5.59 9.72 13.03
C VAL A 2 6.14 8.63 12.12
N GLY A 3 7.46 8.51 12.00
CA GLY A 3 8.11 7.46 11.22
C GLY A 3 8.83 7.95 9.96
N THR A 4 10.05 7.42 9.77
CA THR A 4 10.90 7.60 8.58
C THR A 4 11.04 6.28 7.84
N GLY A 5 11.24 6.30 6.51
CA GLY A 5 11.35 5.08 5.72
C GLY A 5 10.04 4.30 5.67
N GLU A 6 10.11 2.98 5.89
CA GLU A 6 8.96 2.06 5.85
C GLU A 6 7.85 2.42 6.86
N GLY A 7 8.21 2.94 8.04
CA GLY A 7 7.23 3.36 9.05
C GLY A 7 6.48 4.65 8.70
N ARG A 8 6.72 5.27 7.54
CA ARG A 8 6.11 6.55 7.17
C ARG A 8 4.59 6.42 6.98
N GLY A 9 3.86 7.12 7.85
CA GLY A 9 2.40 7.18 7.81
C GLY A 9 1.72 6.36 8.90
N TYR A 10 2.47 5.52 9.61
CA TYR A 10 1.97 4.79 10.76
C TYR A 10 1.82 5.71 11.98
N ILE A 11 0.93 5.32 12.87
CA ILE A 11 0.72 5.89 14.19
C ILE A 11 0.71 4.70 15.15
N GLU A 12 1.58 4.74 16.17
CA GLU A 12 1.55 3.74 17.25
C GLU A 12 0.25 3.89 18.04
N VAL A 13 -0.50 2.79 18.19
CA VAL A 13 -1.82 2.78 18.88
C VAL A 13 -1.76 2.08 20.23
N CYS A 14 -0.82 1.16 20.39
CA CYS A 14 -0.39 0.56 21.64
C CYS A 14 1.04 0.01 21.46
N ASP A 15 1.71 -0.33 22.56
CA ASP A 15 3.09 -0.80 22.59
C ASP A 15 3.36 -1.88 21.52
N GLY A 16 4.23 -1.56 20.56
CA GLY A 16 4.62 -2.49 19.50
C GLY A 16 3.67 -2.59 18.30
N LEU A 17 2.51 -1.92 18.30
CA LEU A 17 1.56 -1.96 17.17
C LEU A 17 1.35 -0.57 16.54
N GLY A 18 1.68 -0.48 15.25
CA GLY A 18 1.44 0.68 14.41
C GLY A 18 0.25 0.49 13.47
N VAL A 19 -0.53 1.55 13.25
CA VAL A 19 -1.66 1.56 12.29
C VAL A 19 -1.50 2.68 11.26
N LYS A 20 -1.79 2.37 9.98
CA LYS A 20 -1.86 3.33 8.87
C LYS A 20 -3.21 3.21 8.16
N GLY A 21 -4.05 4.23 8.34
CA GLY A 21 -5.42 4.27 7.84
C GLY A 21 -5.57 4.91 6.45
N PHE A 22 -6.49 4.36 5.66
CA PHE A 22 -6.89 4.80 4.33
C PHE A 22 -8.40 4.99 4.27
N LYS A 23 -8.87 5.88 3.39
CA LYS A 23 -10.30 5.96 3.02
C LYS A 23 -10.60 4.98 1.89
N VAL A 24 -11.70 4.26 2.00
CA VAL A 24 -12.32 3.48 0.91
C VAL A 24 -13.72 4.01 0.61
N SER A 25 -14.25 3.65 -0.54
CA SER A 25 -15.60 4.05 -0.97
C SER A 25 -16.57 2.89 -0.76
N HIS A 26 -17.79 3.18 -0.32
CA HIS A 26 -18.82 2.19 0.01
C HIS A 26 -20.19 2.66 -0.53
N GLY A 27 -20.34 2.67 -1.86
CA GLY A 27 -21.58 3.06 -2.51
C GLY A 27 -21.92 4.55 -2.34
N ASN A 28 -23.21 4.85 -2.45
CA ASN A 28 -23.72 6.22 -2.51
C ASN A 28 -24.95 6.42 -1.62
N CYS A 29 -25.07 7.60 -1.02
CA CYS A 29 -26.31 7.98 -0.35
C CYS A 29 -27.48 8.08 -1.34
N MET A 30 -28.60 7.44 -0.98
CA MET A 30 -29.87 7.52 -1.74
C MET A 30 -30.55 8.90 -1.67
N LYS A 31 -30.03 9.85 -0.88
CA LYS A 31 -30.58 11.21 -0.81
C LYS A 31 -30.19 12.00 -2.05
N GLU A 32 -31.19 12.49 -2.78
CA GLU A 32 -31.02 13.65 -3.66
C GLU A 32 -30.37 14.78 -2.87
N PRO A 33 -29.39 15.51 -3.44
CA PRO A 33 -28.86 16.73 -2.83
C PRO A 33 -29.98 17.76 -2.67
N GLN A 34 -30.47 17.89 -1.44
CA GLN A 34 -31.24 19.06 -1.03
C GLN A 34 -30.41 20.30 -1.39
N PRO A 35 -30.96 21.26 -2.17
CA PRO A 35 -30.23 22.44 -2.56
C PRO A 35 -29.74 23.15 -1.30
N THR A 36 -28.46 23.51 -1.29
CA THR A 36 -27.75 23.97 -0.10
C THR A 36 -28.34 25.29 0.43
N ARG A 37 -29.34 25.19 1.32
CA ARG A 37 -29.70 26.30 2.19
C ARG A 37 -28.47 26.59 3.04
N SER A 38 -27.77 27.65 2.69
CA SER A 38 -26.54 28.11 3.33
C SER A 38 -26.77 28.31 4.83
N GLN A 39 -26.45 27.28 5.63
CA GLN A 39 -26.42 27.38 7.09
C GLN A 39 -25.18 28.17 7.50
N ARG A 40 -25.32 29.49 7.39
CA ARG A 40 -24.61 30.47 8.21
C ARG A 40 -24.69 29.98 9.66
N GLY A 41 -23.53 29.78 10.29
CA GLY A 41 -23.38 28.90 11.45
C GLY A 41 -24.44 29.06 12.54
N SER A 42 -25.15 27.97 12.85
CA SER A 42 -25.98 27.88 14.03
C SER A 42 -25.12 27.48 15.22
N LEU A 43 -24.67 28.46 16.00
CA LEU A 43 -24.25 28.19 17.38
C LEU A 43 -25.44 27.58 18.12
N GLY A 44 -25.19 26.53 18.91
CA GLY A 44 -26.24 25.89 19.69
C GLY A 44 -26.82 26.86 20.72
N SER A 45 -28.14 26.89 20.83
CA SER A 45 -28.82 27.53 21.96
C SER A 45 -29.93 26.59 22.42
N ILE A 46 -29.74 26.10 23.64
CA ILE A 46 -30.74 25.36 24.41
C ILE A 46 -31.87 26.34 24.72
N SER A 47 -33.09 25.96 24.35
CA SER A 47 -34.29 26.73 24.68
C SER A 47 -34.77 26.37 26.09
N GLU A 48 -34.54 27.25 27.05
CA GLU A 48 -35.46 27.45 28.17
C GLU A 48 -36.18 28.80 28.01
N PRO A 49 -37.45 28.93 28.43
CA PRO A 49 -38.18 30.18 28.37
C PRO A 49 -38.04 30.96 29.68
N ASP A 50 -37.83 32.28 29.63
CA ASP A 50 -38.53 33.13 30.59
C ASP A 50 -38.75 34.58 30.12
N TYR A 51 -39.71 35.23 30.79
CA TYR A 51 -40.24 36.55 30.48
C TYR A 51 -39.28 37.70 30.86
N SER A 52 -39.09 38.67 29.96
CA SER A 52 -39.28 40.11 30.26
C SER A 52 -39.00 41.01 29.05
N ALA A 53 -39.67 42.16 29.00
CA ALA A 53 -39.49 43.18 27.96
C ALA A 53 -38.38 44.17 28.32
N PHE A 54 -37.73 44.82 27.33
CA PHE A 54 -37.59 46.29 27.24
C PHE A 54 -36.93 46.74 25.90
N LYS A 55 -36.92 48.05 25.65
CA LYS A 55 -36.58 48.73 24.36
C LYS A 55 -35.09 49.10 24.22
N GLY A 56 -34.67 49.41 22.98
CA GLY A 56 -33.50 50.25 22.64
C GLY A 56 -32.66 49.68 21.49
N SER A 57 -32.78 50.17 20.25
CA SER A 57 -32.12 51.36 19.66
C SER A 57 -30.69 51.09 19.16
N ASP A 58 -30.55 51.27 17.85
CA ASP A 58 -29.41 51.70 17.01
C ASP A 58 -27.95 51.54 17.51
N TYR A 59 -27.06 51.13 16.60
CA TYR A 59 -25.96 52.00 16.10
C TYR A 59 -25.35 51.43 14.80
N ARG A 60 -25.03 52.31 13.84
CA ARG A 60 -24.21 52.00 12.64
C ARG A 60 -22.72 52.12 12.97
N ASN A 61 -21.86 51.49 12.17
CA ASN A 61 -20.66 52.17 11.64
C ASN A 61 -20.08 51.50 10.36
N LEU A 62 -19.33 52.30 9.59
CA LEU A 62 -18.82 52.03 8.24
C LEU A 62 -17.26 51.98 8.21
N PRO A 63 -16.62 51.50 7.13
CA PRO A 63 -15.17 51.21 7.08
C PRO A 63 -14.28 52.38 6.61
N ILE A 64 -12.96 52.22 6.78
CA ILE A 64 -11.90 53.18 6.42
C ILE A 64 -11.04 52.64 5.25
N PRO A 65 -10.72 53.46 4.22
CA PRO A 65 -9.72 53.15 3.19
C PRO A 65 -8.49 54.06 3.27
N HIS A 66 -7.33 53.60 2.78
CA HIS A 66 -6.16 54.46 2.50
C HIS A 66 -5.43 54.06 1.21
N VAL A 67 -4.94 55.08 0.49
CA VAL A 67 -4.20 55.04 -0.77
C VAL A 67 -3.09 56.09 -0.67
N PHE A 68 -1.88 55.84 -1.19
CA PHE A 68 -0.92 56.86 -1.65
C PHE A 68 0.13 56.25 -2.60
N GLY A 69 0.78 57.05 -3.45
CA GLY A 69 1.76 56.60 -4.47
C GLY A 69 2.70 57.72 -4.95
N THR A 70 3.10 57.71 -6.24
CA THR A 70 3.96 58.67 -7.02
C THR A 70 5.47 58.29 -7.21
N PRO A 71 6.28 58.91 -8.12
CA PRO A 71 6.20 58.72 -9.60
C PRO A 71 7.56 58.70 -10.41
N GLY A 72 7.52 58.43 -11.74
CA GLY A 72 8.60 58.66 -12.75
C GLY A 72 9.24 57.38 -13.36
N GLU A 73 9.69 57.26 -14.62
CA GLU A 73 9.78 58.18 -15.78
C GLU A 73 9.76 57.44 -17.17
N GLN A 74 9.32 58.18 -18.21
CA GLN A 74 9.12 58.00 -19.67
C GLN A 74 9.89 56.96 -20.53
N THR A 75 9.18 56.30 -21.48
CA THR A 75 9.54 56.14 -22.94
C THR A 75 8.37 55.52 -23.76
N PRO A 76 8.31 55.65 -25.11
CA PRO A 76 7.02 55.59 -25.83
C PRO A 76 6.71 54.30 -26.63
N GLY A 77 5.43 53.92 -26.61
CA GLY A 77 4.70 53.41 -27.79
C GLY A 77 4.72 51.90 -28.08
N HIS A 78 3.61 51.22 -27.79
CA HIS A 78 2.88 50.36 -28.75
C HIS A 78 1.45 50.09 -28.21
N ASN A 79 0.43 50.31 -29.05
CA ASN A 79 -0.97 50.08 -28.69
C ASN A 79 -1.36 48.61 -28.92
N TYR A 80 -1.72 47.87 -27.87
CA TYR A 80 -2.70 46.78 -27.97
C TYR A 80 -3.62 46.76 -26.75
N TYR A 81 -4.93 46.66 -27.01
CA TYR A 81 -5.98 46.70 -25.99
C TYR A 81 -5.93 45.46 -25.07
N SER A 82 -6.00 45.69 -23.76
CA SER A 82 -6.38 44.65 -22.80
C SER A 82 -7.83 44.84 -22.34
N PRO A 83 -8.70 43.84 -22.50
CA PRO A 83 -9.80 43.59 -21.58
C PRO A 83 -9.25 42.95 -20.30
N GLY A 84 -9.80 43.31 -19.13
CA GLY A 84 -9.31 42.87 -17.83
C GLY A 84 -9.55 41.37 -17.50
N PRO A 85 -9.07 40.90 -16.34
CA PRO A 85 -9.16 39.49 -15.97
C PRO A 85 -10.61 39.05 -15.80
N HIS A 86 -11.04 38.10 -16.64
CA HIS A 86 -12.35 37.48 -16.50
C HIS A 86 -12.45 36.81 -15.12
N GLY A 87 -13.43 37.25 -14.33
CA GLY A 87 -13.78 36.61 -13.06
C GLY A 87 -14.07 35.13 -13.28
N ARG A 88 -13.62 34.28 -12.35
CA ARG A 88 -13.87 32.84 -12.40
C ARG A 88 -15.37 32.59 -12.35
N SER A 89 -15.96 32.30 -13.49
CA SER A 89 -17.33 31.82 -13.59
C SER A 89 -17.38 30.41 -13.00
N PHE A 90 -17.65 30.32 -11.70
CA PHE A 90 -18.02 29.06 -11.07
C PHE A 90 -19.38 28.64 -11.59
N THR A 91 -19.40 27.94 -12.73
CA THR A 91 -20.54 27.14 -13.13
C THR A 91 -20.62 25.94 -12.19
N SER A 92 -21.29 26.13 -11.06
CA SER A 92 -21.73 25.02 -10.21
C SER A 92 -22.79 24.25 -11.00
N ASP A 93 -22.35 23.22 -11.72
CA ASP A 93 -23.25 22.29 -12.41
C ASP A 93 -24.17 21.65 -11.36
N PRO A 94 -25.50 21.87 -11.42
CA PRO A 94 -26.43 21.39 -10.41
C PRO A 94 -26.87 19.95 -10.71
N THR A 95 -25.94 19.08 -11.12
CA THR A 95 -26.20 17.66 -11.16
C THR A 95 -26.36 17.14 -9.73
N PRO A 96 -27.37 16.31 -9.42
CA PRO A 96 -27.54 15.72 -8.10
C PRO A 96 -26.41 14.73 -7.80
N GLN A 97 -25.29 15.26 -7.30
CA GLN A 97 -24.15 14.49 -6.81
C GLN A 97 -24.57 13.68 -5.58
N HIS A 98 -25.00 12.43 -5.80
CA HIS A 98 -25.09 11.46 -4.72
C HIS A 98 -23.72 11.36 -4.06
N SER A 99 -23.63 11.75 -2.78
CA SER A 99 -22.39 11.65 -2.02
C SER A 99 -21.96 10.18 -1.93
N VAL A 100 -20.72 9.89 -2.32
CA VAL A 100 -20.06 8.61 -1.98
C VAL A 100 -19.99 8.50 -0.46
N VAL A 101 -20.30 7.32 0.07
CA VAL A 101 -20.08 7.03 1.49
C VAL A 101 -18.61 6.65 1.67
N ASP A 102 -17.93 7.36 2.56
CA ASP A 102 -16.56 7.01 2.95
C ASP A 102 -16.60 5.92 4.04
N SER A 103 -15.77 4.89 3.85
CA SER A 103 -15.42 3.87 4.83
C SER A 103 -13.88 3.84 5.00
N THR A 104 -13.34 2.89 5.74
CA THR A 104 -11.90 2.83 6.09
C THR A 104 -11.25 1.48 5.84
N ALA A 105 -9.96 1.51 5.51
CA ALA A 105 -9.07 0.35 5.55
C ALA A 105 -7.81 0.67 6.37
N PHE A 106 -7.24 -0.32 7.03
CA PHE A 106 -6.10 -0.16 7.93
C PHE A 106 -5.02 -1.20 7.64
N PHE A 107 -3.79 -0.74 7.40
CA PHE A 107 -2.62 -1.59 7.63
C PHE A 107 -2.30 -1.57 9.12
N ILE A 108 -2.18 -2.75 9.71
CA ILE A 108 -1.73 -2.96 11.09
C ILE A 108 -0.37 -3.63 11.01
N ARG A 109 0.64 -3.03 11.65
CA ARG A 109 2.04 -3.49 11.68
C ARG A 109 2.46 -3.81 13.10
N ASP A 110 3.00 -5.02 13.29
CA ASP A 110 3.83 -5.32 14.46
C ASP A 110 5.23 -4.74 14.24
N TYR A 111 5.73 -3.96 15.19
CA TYR A 111 7.06 -3.36 15.14
C TYR A 111 8.19 -4.34 15.47
N GLU A 112 7.93 -5.45 16.19
CA GLU A 112 8.98 -6.43 16.51
C GLU A 112 9.33 -7.29 15.28
N THR A 113 8.33 -7.93 14.65
CA THR A 113 8.54 -8.77 13.45
C THR A 113 8.49 -7.98 12.14
N SER A 114 8.03 -6.72 12.16
CA SER A 114 7.67 -5.94 10.96
C SER A 114 6.59 -6.57 10.08
N LYS A 115 5.85 -7.59 10.55
CA LYS A 115 4.74 -8.20 9.81
C LYS A 115 3.53 -7.27 9.78
N GLU A 116 2.77 -7.37 8.69
CA GLU A 116 1.57 -6.57 8.47
C GLU A 116 0.35 -7.43 8.08
N VAL A 117 -0.82 -6.94 8.49
CA VAL A 117 -2.13 -7.32 7.94
C VAL A 117 -2.88 -6.08 7.47
N LEU A 118 -3.72 -6.24 6.45
CA LEU A 118 -4.58 -5.19 5.90
C LEU A 118 -6.04 -5.56 6.17
N ILE A 119 -6.78 -4.70 6.87
CA ILE A 119 -8.18 -4.93 7.21
C ILE A 119 -9.04 -3.82 6.60
N PHE A 120 -10.01 -4.21 5.78
CA PHE A 120 -11.05 -3.33 5.24
C PHE A 120 -12.29 -3.37 6.14
N GLY A 121 -12.96 -2.23 6.31
CA GLY A 121 -14.40 -2.19 6.58
C GLY A 121 -15.19 -2.38 5.29
N ASP A 122 -16.49 -2.05 5.31
CA ASP A 122 -17.35 -2.11 4.12
C ASP A 122 -16.75 -1.32 2.95
N VAL A 123 -16.79 -1.90 1.75
CA VAL A 123 -16.08 -1.36 0.58
C VAL A 123 -16.70 -1.84 -0.74
N GLU A 124 -16.70 -0.98 -1.74
CA GLU A 124 -17.14 -1.28 -3.11
C GLU A 124 -15.93 -1.44 -4.06
N PRO A 125 -16.06 -2.17 -5.18
CA PRO A 125 -14.96 -2.34 -6.14
C PRO A 125 -14.72 -1.09 -6.98
N ASP A 126 -13.46 -0.86 -7.39
CA ASP A 126 -13.08 0.32 -8.18
C ASP A 126 -13.73 0.32 -9.58
N SER A 127 -14.21 -0.84 -10.06
CA SER A 127 -14.96 -0.98 -11.32
C SER A 127 -16.39 -0.42 -11.28
N ILE A 128 -16.97 -0.26 -10.09
CA ILE A 128 -18.34 0.27 -9.89
C ILE A 128 -18.31 1.64 -9.18
N SER A 129 -17.30 1.90 -8.34
CA SER A 129 -17.23 3.12 -7.54
C SER A 129 -17.24 4.40 -8.37
N ARG A 130 -18.01 5.40 -7.92
CA ARG A 130 -17.92 6.76 -8.47
C ARG A 130 -16.64 7.50 -8.08
N VAL A 131 -15.98 7.05 -7.02
CA VAL A 131 -14.69 7.57 -6.54
C VAL A 131 -13.82 6.36 -6.21
N PRO A 132 -13.18 5.72 -7.20
CA PRO A 132 -12.32 4.56 -6.97
C PRO A 132 -11.15 4.93 -6.04
N ARG A 133 -10.81 4.03 -5.12
CA ARG A 133 -9.77 4.21 -4.10
C ARG A 133 -8.91 2.97 -3.86
N LEU A 134 -9.38 1.76 -4.21
CA LEU A 134 -8.68 0.50 -3.92
C LEU A 134 -7.31 0.44 -4.58
N ALA A 135 -7.17 0.90 -5.83
CA ALA A 135 -5.90 0.95 -6.54
C ALA A 135 -4.78 1.69 -5.76
N ASN A 136 -5.12 2.71 -4.97
CA ASN A 136 -4.14 3.43 -4.14
C ASN A 136 -3.67 2.60 -2.93
N ILE A 137 -4.55 1.74 -2.40
CA ILE A 137 -4.25 0.81 -1.30
C ILE A 137 -3.44 -0.37 -1.84
N TRP A 138 -3.75 -0.85 -3.04
CA TRP A 138 -2.96 -1.87 -3.74
C TRP A 138 -1.55 -1.38 -4.06
N ALA A 139 -1.37 -0.12 -4.43
CA ALA A 139 -0.04 0.48 -4.62
C ALA A 139 0.79 0.53 -3.31
N GLU A 140 0.15 0.68 -2.14
CA GLU A 140 0.81 0.59 -0.82
C GLU A 140 1.06 -0.88 -0.40
N ALA A 141 0.17 -1.80 -0.74
CA ALA A 141 0.27 -3.22 -0.39
C ALA A 141 1.31 -3.98 -1.24
N ALA A 142 1.42 -3.67 -2.53
CA ALA A 142 2.27 -4.38 -3.49
C ALA A 142 3.75 -4.53 -3.07
N PRO A 143 4.48 -3.47 -2.63
CA PRO A 143 5.86 -3.62 -2.15
C PRO A 143 5.97 -4.51 -0.91
N LYS A 144 5.00 -4.45 0.00
CA LYS A 144 4.97 -5.25 1.23
C LYS A 144 4.74 -6.73 0.95
N ILE A 145 3.88 -7.06 -0.03
CA ILE A 145 3.69 -8.43 -0.51
C ILE A 145 4.95 -8.91 -1.26
N ALA A 146 5.58 -8.04 -2.06
CA ALA A 146 6.83 -8.37 -2.74
C ALA A 146 8.01 -8.65 -1.79
N GLU A 147 7.95 -8.14 -0.57
CA GLU A 147 8.90 -8.39 0.52
C GLU A 147 8.50 -9.54 1.47
N GLY A 148 7.26 -10.03 1.41
CA GLY A 148 6.73 -11.01 2.36
C GLY A 148 6.36 -10.43 3.74
N ILE A 149 6.19 -9.11 3.81
CA ILE A 149 5.77 -8.35 5.01
C ILE A 149 4.26 -8.48 5.22
N LEU A 150 3.46 -8.22 4.18
CA LEU A 150 1.99 -8.29 4.25
C LEU A 150 1.53 -9.73 3.99
N GLY A 151 1.09 -10.43 5.04
CA GLY A 151 0.66 -11.83 4.95
C GLY A 151 -0.87 -12.03 4.94
N GLY A 152 -1.63 -11.07 5.48
CA GLY A 152 -3.09 -11.16 5.61
C GLY A 152 -3.84 -9.98 5.00
N ILE A 153 -4.92 -10.26 4.29
CA ILE A 153 -5.89 -9.25 3.82
C ILE A 153 -7.28 -9.70 4.26
N PHE A 154 -7.95 -8.90 5.08
CA PHE A 154 -9.36 -9.09 5.44
C PHE A 154 -10.21 -8.15 4.60
N ILE A 155 -11.02 -8.69 3.69
CA ILE A 155 -11.86 -7.92 2.77
C ILE A 155 -13.25 -8.52 2.70
N GLU A 156 -14.27 -7.69 2.53
CA GLU A 156 -15.64 -8.19 2.44
C GLU A 156 -15.96 -8.88 1.11
N CYS A 157 -16.92 -9.80 1.17
CA CYS A 157 -17.65 -10.31 0.01
C CYS A 157 -19.09 -10.55 0.46
N SER A 158 -19.91 -9.50 0.45
CA SER A 158 -21.26 -9.55 1.03
C SER A 158 -22.21 -10.54 0.33
N TYR A 159 -22.03 -10.78 -0.97
CA TYR A 159 -22.98 -11.54 -1.80
C TYR A 159 -22.27 -12.56 -2.68
N ASP A 160 -22.99 -13.62 -3.10
CA ASP A 160 -22.53 -14.50 -4.17
C ASP A 160 -22.74 -13.87 -5.56
N ASP A 161 -22.22 -14.50 -6.62
CA ASP A 161 -22.27 -13.92 -7.96
C ASP A 161 -23.67 -13.83 -8.60
N SER A 162 -24.71 -14.43 -8.00
CA SER A 162 -26.09 -14.23 -8.46
C SER A 162 -26.61 -12.82 -8.24
N GLN A 163 -26.04 -12.07 -7.28
CA GLN A 163 -26.43 -10.69 -6.98
C GLN A 163 -25.91 -9.73 -8.07
N PRO A 164 -26.79 -9.03 -8.83
CA PRO A 164 -26.35 -8.11 -9.88
C PRO A 164 -25.70 -6.82 -9.36
N ASP A 165 -24.76 -6.24 -10.12
CA ASP A 165 -23.99 -5.04 -9.75
C ASP A 165 -24.86 -3.87 -9.25
N ALA A 166 -25.99 -3.63 -9.92
CA ALA A 166 -26.92 -2.55 -9.63
C ALA A 166 -27.58 -2.63 -8.23
N VAL A 167 -27.50 -3.79 -7.58
CA VAL A 167 -28.08 -4.06 -6.25
C VAL A 167 -27.04 -4.62 -5.26
N LEU A 168 -25.75 -4.38 -5.49
CA LEU A 168 -24.70 -4.64 -4.48
C LEU A 168 -24.67 -3.60 -3.35
N PHE A 169 -25.28 -2.43 -3.55
CA PHE A 169 -25.37 -1.35 -2.56
C PHE A 169 -24.02 -0.92 -1.94
N GLY A 170 -22.93 -0.99 -2.71
CA GLY A 170 -21.60 -0.59 -2.26
C GLY A 170 -20.76 -1.72 -1.65
N HIS A 171 -21.09 -2.98 -1.93
CA HIS A 171 -20.38 -4.17 -1.46
C HIS A 171 -19.74 -4.99 -2.61
N LEU A 172 -18.93 -6.01 -2.28
CA LEU A 172 -18.35 -6.94 -3.27
C LEU A 172 -19.13 -8.26 -3.42
N ALA A 173 -18.85 -8.91 -4.56
CA ALA A 173 -19.19 -10.30 -4.89
C ALA A 173 -17.91 -10.98 -5.46
N PRO A 174 -17.83 -12.32 -5.62
CA PRO A 174 -16.58 -13.02 -5.94
C PRO A 174 -15.86 -12.51 -7.20
N ARG A 175 -16.61 -12.23 -8.29
CA ARG A 175 -16.06 -11.60 -9.50
C ARG A 175 -15.28 -10.30 -9.23
N HIS A 176 -15.74 -9.50 -8.26
CA HIS A 176 -15.14 -8.24 -7.88
C HIS A 176 -13.88 -8.44 -7.02
N VAL A 177 -13.96 -9.30 -6.00
CA VAL A 177 -12.80 -9.64 -5.16
C VAL A 177 -11.66 -10.16 -6.02
N VAL A 178 -11.94 -11.05 -6.98
CA VAL A 178 -10.91 -11.60 -7.88
C VAL A 178 -10.39 -10.56 -8.88
N ALA A 179 -11.21 -9.64 -9.38
CA ALA A 179 -10.73 -8.53 -10.22
C ALA A 179 -9.78 -7.58 -9.45
N GLU A 180 -10.07 -7.29 -8.19
CA GLU A 180 -9.19 -6.50 -7.32
C GLU A 180 -7.90 -7.27 -6.98
N MET A 181 -7.99 -8.58 -6.70
CA MET A 181 -6.80 -9.41 -6.50
C MET A 181 -5.95 -9.55 -7.78
N LYS A 182 -6.54 -9.57 -8.97
CA LYS A 182 -5.83 -9.52 -10.27
C LYS A 182 -5.03 -8.22 -10.40
N THR A 183 -5.64 -7.10 -10.01
CA THR A 183 -5.02 -5.76 -10.01
C THR A 183 -3.85 -5.70 -9.04
N LEU A 184 -4.04 -6.14 -7.79
CA LEU A 184 -2.98 -6.25 -6.79
C LEU A 184 -1.85 -7.20 -7.24
N ALA A 185 -2.19 -8.35 -7.81
CA ALA A 185 -1.22 -9.31 -8.34
C ALA A 185 -0.36 -8.72 -9.47
N GLN A 186 -0.94 -7.87 -10.34
CA GLN A 186 -0.17 -7.16 -11.37
C GLN A 186 0.80 -6.14 -10.74
N MET A 187 0.35 -5.32 -9.80
CA MET A 187 1.23 -4.37 -9.09
C MET A 187 2.39 -5.09 -8.37
N VAL A 188 2.14 -6.28 -7.81
CA VAL A 188 3.18 -7.12 -7.20
C VAL A 188 4.15 -7.71 -8.24
N LYS A 189 3.68 -8.09 -9.44
CA LYS A 189 4.57 -8.50 -10.56
C LYS A 189 5.50 -7.35 -10.95
N ASP A 190 4.95 -6.16 -11.12
CA ASP A 190 5.68 -4.97 -11.57
C ASP A 190 6.75 -4.54 -10.55
N GLU A 191 6.41 -4.55 -9.26
CA GLU A 191 7.32 -4.22 -8.16
C GLU A 191 8.44 -5.27 -8.00
N LYS A 192 8.13 -6.57 -8.12
CA LYS A 192 9.14 -7.65 -8.16
C LYS A 192 10.08 -7.48 -9.37
N ALA A 193 9.56 -7.10 -10.53
CA ALA A 193 10.36 -6.86 -11.75
C ALA A 193 11.28 -5.63 -11.61
N ALA A 194 10.76 -4.51 -11.09
CA ALA A 194 11.53 -3.30 -10.82
C ALA A 194 12.72 -3.58 -9.89
N ARG A 195 12.49 -4.28 -8.78
CA ARG A 195 13.53 -4.72 -7.83
C ARG A 195 14.58 -5.63 -8.46
N ALA A 196 14.17 -6.55 -9.34
CA ALA A 196 15.08 -7.44 -10.06
C ALA A 196 15.99 -6.64 -11.02
N LEU A 197 15.42 -5.67 -11.74
CA LEU A 197 16.16 -4.77 -12.63
C LEU A 197 17.17 -3.93 -11.84
N ASP A 198 16.76 -3.34 -10.72
CA ASP A 198 17.61 -2.56 -9.82
C ASP A 198 18.81 -3.37 -9.30
N ARG A 199 18.55 -4.60 -8.84
CA ARG A 199 19.59 -5.55 -8.40
C ARG A 199 20.55 -5.89 -9.55
N ALA A 200 20.06 -6.09 -10.77
CA ALA A 200 20.88 -6.36 -11.95
C ALA A 200 21.76 -5.15 -12.34
N GLN A 201 21.22 -3.93 -12.32
CA GLN A 201 21.96 -2.70 -12.59
C GLN A 201 23.07 -2.45 -11.55
N ARG A 202 22.79 -2.66 -10.26
CA ARG A 202 23.78 -2.54 -9.18
C ARG A 202 24.92 -3.55 -9.34
N LYS A 203 24.62 -4.80 -9.73
CA LYS A 203 25.64 -5.81 -10.07
C LYS A 203 26.53 -5.36 -11.22
N ARG A 204 25.95 -4.87 -12.33
CA ARG A 204 26.71 -4.36 -13.50
C ARG A 204 27.62 -3.18 -13.14
N LYS A 205 27.15 -2.22 -12.35
CA LYS A 205 27.97 -1.08 -11.87
C LYS A 205 29.12 -1.54 -10.97
N ARG A 206 28.90 -2.53 -10.10
CA ARG A 206 29.95 -3.09 -9.23
C ARG A 206 31.02 -3.85 -10.02
N SER A 207 30.65 -4.54 -11.10
CA SER A 207 31.62 -5.21 -11.98
C SER A 207 32.39 -4.22 -12.87
N SER A 208 31.78 -3.14 -13.37
CA SER A 208 32.50 -2.13 -14.15
C SER A 208 33.50 -1.33 -13.31
N ASN A 209 33.21 -1.10 -12.02
CA ASN A 209 34.12 -0.38 -11.13
C ASN A 209 35.33 -1.22 -10.67
N GLY A 210 35.38 -2.51 -11.01
CA GLY A 210 36.53 -3.40 -10.77
C GLY A 210 37.57 -3.41 -11.89
N LEU A 211 37.33 -2.73 -13.01
CA LEU A 211 38.23 -2.66 -14.17
C LEU A 211 38.86 -1.28 -14.39
N ASN A 212 38.49 -0.28 -13.60
CA ASN A 212 39.09 1.06 -13.63
C ASN A 212 40.26 1.19 -12.62
N ILE A 213 41.18 0.22 -12.61
CA ILE A 213 42.58 0.52 -12.28
C ILE A 213 43.23 0.90 -13.61
N THR A 214 43.18 2.19 -13.93
CA THR A 214 43.88 2.74 -15.09
C THR A 214 45.39 2.53 -14.93
N MET A 215 46.06 2.18 -16.02
CA MET A 215 47.48 1.83 -16.03
C MET A 215 48.44 3.03 -15.76
N ASP A 216 47.88 4.21 -15.45
CA ASP A 216 48.61 5.44 -15.08
C ASP A 216 48.96 5.54 -13.58
N ASP A 217 48.26 4.85 -12.67
CA ASP A 217 48.55 4.91 -11.22
C ASP A 217 49.87 4.20 -10.81
N ILE A 218 50.57 3.59 -11.76
CA ILE A 218 51.89 2.98 -11.56
C ILE A 218 53.03 3.99 -11.82
N ALA A 219 52.73 5.17 -12.38
CA ALA A 219 53.75 6.10 -12.88
C ALA A 219 54.21 7.20 -11.89
N ASP A 220 53.61 7.35 -10.69
CA ASP A 220 53.94 8.49 -9.81
C ASP A 220 54.07 8.21 -8.30
N ASN A 221 54.78 7.12 -7.94
CA ASN A 221 55.26 6.95 -6.56
C ASN A 221 56.79 6.78 -6.48
N LYS A 222 57.52 7.80 -6.98
CA LYS A 222 58.98 7.87 -6.92
C LYS A 222 59.49 9.06 -6.10
N LYS A 223 58.92 9.29 -4.90
CA LYS A 223 59.48 10.16 -3.83
C LYS A 223 58.73 10.04 -2.49
N ARG A 224 59.04 9.01 -1.68
CA ARG A 224 59.10 9.20 -0.22
C ARG A 224 59.98 8.16 0.46
N THR A 225 60.84 8.65 1.35
CA THR A 225 62.00 7.94 1.91
C THR A 225 61.80 7.55 3.38
N LYS A 226 62.47 6.47 3.79
CA LYS A 226 62.97 6.16 5.16
C LYS A 226 61.95 5.98 6.30
N SER A 227 61.79 4.71 6.72
CA SER A 227 62.30 4.16 8.00
C SER A 227 61.87 2.68 8.10
N VAL A 228 62.75 1.69 7.97
CA VAL A 228 63.62 1.15 9.05
C VAL A 228 62.86 0.94 10.36
N ILE A 229 62.49 -0.32 10.65
CA ILE A 229 63.00 -1.09 11.80
C ILE A 229 62.72 -2.59 11.56
N THR A 230 63.69 -3.41 11.96
CA THR A 230 63.73 -4.88 11.85
C THR A 230 62.93 -5.57 12.96
N ARG A 231 62.49 -6.81 12.70
CA ARG A 231 62.70 -7.95 13.61
C ARG A 231 62.55 -9.31 12.89
N SER A 232 63.57 -10.14 13.04
CA SER A 232 63.60 -11.60 12.80
C SER A 232 62.69 -12.32 13.83
N SER A 233 62.35 -13.62 13.78
CA SER A 233 62.98 -14.85 13.24
C SER A 233 61.87 -15.94 13.08
N SER A 234 62.00 -17.12 12.43
CA SER A 234 63.03 -17.81 11.62
C SER A 234 62.45 -19.14 11.06
N MET A 235 63.20 -19.85 10.17
CA MET A 235 63.33 -21.33 10.02
C MET A 235 62.08 -22.24 10.21
N GLN A 236 61.73 -23.25 9.40
CA GLN A 236 62.09 -23.86 8.10
C GLN A 236 61.31 -25.22 8.02
N PRO A 237 61.27 -25.97 6.89
CA PRO A 237 60.15 -26.87 6.57
C PRO A 237 60.46 -28.39 6.52
N ARG A 238 59.41 -29.24 6.53
CA ARG A 238 59.39 -30.64 6.04
C ARG A 238 58.02 -30.94 5.39
N ARG A 239 57.92 -31.24 4.09
CA ARG A 239 58.08 -32.55 3.41
C ARG A 239 57.20 -33.67 4.00
N GLY A 240 56.35 -34.27 3.17
CA GLY A 240 55.50 -35.43 3.51
C GLY A 240 55.53 -36.52 2.43
N SER A 241 54.66 -37.53 2.53
CA SER A 241 54.23 -38.45 1.46
C SER A 241 53.00 -39.27 1.89
N LEU A 242 52.24 -39.78 0.92
CA LEU A 242 51.07 -40.69 1.02
C LEU A 242 51.52 -42.18 1.00
N PRO A 243 50.63 -43.19 0.84
CA PRO A 243 49.57 -43.66 1.75
C PRO A 243 49.65 -45.19 2.00
N LEU A 244 48.76 -45.80 2.81
CA LEU A 244 48.51 -47.27 2.81
C LEU A 244 47.11 -47.64 3.35
N MET A 245 46.69 -48.89 3.11
CA MET A 245 45.29 -49.34 3.01
C MET A 245 44.55 -49.69 4.33
N VAL A 246 43.22 -49.75 4.18
CA VAL A 246 42.15 -50.26 5.06
C VAL A 246 42.39 -51.73 5.54
N PRO A 247 41.74 -52.18 6.64
CA PRO A 247 40.42 -52.82 6.52
C PRO A 247 39.35 -52.32 7.53
N GLU A 248 38.13 -52.85 7.34
CA GLU A 248 36.84 -52.44 7.90
C GLU A 248 36.67 -52.72 9.41
N GLU A 249 35.84 -51.94 10.10
CA GLU A 249 34.70 -52.49 10.87
C GLU A 249 33.65 -51.40 11.22
N GLU A 250 32.45 -51.84 11.60
CA GLU A 250 31.24 -51.02 11.77
C GLU A 250 31.20 -50.24 13.09
N SER A 251 30.54 -49.07 13.11
CA SER A 251 29.62 -48.69 14.19
C SER A 251 28.86 -47.39 13.91
N GLN A 252 27.55 -47.40 14.21
CA GLN A 252 26.67 -46.23 14.16
C GLN A 252 26.79 -45.42 15.47
N ALA A 253 26.86 -44.08 15.40
CA ALA A 253 26.08 -43.16 16.25
C ALA A 253 26.31 -41.67 15.94
N ASN A 254 25.20 -40.96 15.79
CA ASN A 254 25.01 -39.51 15.67
C ASN A 254 26.00 -38.55 16.38
N THR A 255 26.32 -37.45 15.70
CA THR A 255 26.22 -36.08 16.28
C THR A 255 25.81 -35.09 15.16
N PRO A 256 25.19 -33.93 15.49
CA PRO A 256 24.37 -33.19 14.53
C PRO A 256 25.15 -32.22 13.65
N GLU A 257 24.91 -32.23 12.34
CA GLU A 257 25.53 -31.28 11.41
C GLU A 257 24.58 -30.12 11.08
N TYR A 258 24.97 -28.94 11.57
CA TYR A 258 24.35 -27.65 11.26
C TYR A 258 24.46 -27.36 9.77
N THR A 259 23.39 -27.61 9.01
CA THR A 259 23.29 -27.28 7.59
C THR A 259 22.24 -26.20 7.38
N GLY A 260 22.69 -24.94 7.50
CA GLY A 260 21.95 -23.78 7.06
C GLY A 260 21.68 -23.85 5.56
N THR A 261 20.55 -24.42 5.17
CA THR A 261 20.08 -24.46 3.79
C THR A 261 19.21 -23.23 3.55
N GLU A 262 19.80 -22.19 2.96
CA GLU A 262 19.03 -21.14 2.31
C GLU A 262 18.10 -21.78 1.28
N ARG A 263 16.80 -21.77 1.56
CA ARG A 263 15.76 -22.24 0.63
C ARG A 263 15.60 -21.22 -0.50
N ASN A 264 16.56 -21.20 -1.43
CA ASN A 264 16.32 -20.75 -2.80
C ASN A 264 15.43 -21.80 -3.50
N THR A 265 14.17 -21.88 -3.11
CA THR A 265 13.15 -22.42 -3.99
C THR A 265 13.04 -21.48 -5.20
N PRO A 266 13.00 -21.99 -6.43
CA PRO A 266 12.64 -21.17 -7.57
C PRO A 266 11.24 -20.61 -7.31
N VAL A 267 11.12 -19.28 -7.21
CA VAL A 267 9.82 -18.62 -7.10
C VAL A 267 8.98 -19.05 -8.31
N PRO A 268 7.79 -19.66 -8.13
CA PRO A 268 6.90 -19.92 -9.24
C PRO A 268 6.60 -18.59 -9.93
N VAL A 269 6.99 -18.46 -11.19
CA VAL A 269 6.96 -17.19 -11.92
C VAL A 269 5.52 -16.64 -12.05
N ASP A 270 4.54 -17.55 -11.92
CA ASP A 270 3.11 -17.32 -12.14
C ASP A 270 2.27 -17.34 -10.84
N ALA A 271 2.83 -16.93 -9.70
CA ALA A 271 2.09 -16.81 -8.42
C ALA A 271 2.46 -15.52 -7.63
N PRO A 272 1.98 -14.33 -8.04
CA PRO A 272 2.43 -13.06 -7.46
C PRO A 272 2.09 -12.88 -5.98
N LEU A 273 0.91 -13.33 -5.55
CA LEU A 273 0.38 -13.21 -4.20
C LEU A 273 0.67 -14.45 -3.33
N GLN A 274 1.65 -15.28 -3.73
CA GLN A 274 2.07 -16.45 -2.96
C GLN A 274 2.41 -16.09 -1.50
N GLY A 275 1.70 -16.70 -0.56
CA GLY A 275 1.86 -16.45 0.88
C GLY A 275 0.93 -15.38 1.46
N VAL A 276 0.05 -14.78 0.64
CA VAL A 276 -1.03 -13.91 1.13
C VAL A 276 -2.30 -14.74 1.36
N LYS A 277 -2.88 -14.63 2.56
CA LYS A 277 -4.19 -15.18 2.89
C LYS A 277 -5.25 -14.08 2.83
N VAL A 278 -6.23 -14.26 1.97
CA VAL A 278 -7.38 -13.36 1.77
C VAL A 278 -8.55 -13.92 2.57
N VAL A 279 -8.78 -13.32 3.74
CA VAL A 279 -9.86 -13.69 4.67
C VAL A 279 -11.12 -12.90 4.29
N ILE A 280 -12.14 -13.64 3.87
CA ILE A 280 -13.43 -13.09 3.44
C ILE A 280 -14.31 -12.82 4.65
N ILE A 281 -14.67 -11.56 4.85
CA ILE A 281 -15.51 -11.08 5.96
C ILE A 281 -16.87 -10.56 5.47
N HIS A 282 -17.75 -10.23 6.41
CA HIS A 282 -19.01 -9.50 6.19
C HIS A 282 -19.97 -10.09 5.13
N ILE A 283 -19.96 -11.42 4.99
CA ILE A 283 -20.91 -12.16 4.14
C ILE A 283 -22.32 -11.96 4.69
N LYS A 284 -23.28 -11.61 3.82
CA LYS A 284 -24.69 -11.50 4.20
C LYS A 284 -25.39 -12.83 4.00
N ASP A 285 -26.27 -13.16 4.94
CA ASP A 285 -27.12 -14.35 4.84
C ASP A 285 -28.24 -14.11 3.81
N THR A 286 -28.59 -15.13 3.04
CA THR A 286 -29.78 -15.10 2.16
C THR A 286 -31.06 -15.46 2.91
N MET A 287 -30.95 -16.07 4.09
CA MET A 287 -32.07 -16.63 4.87
C MET A 287 -32.86 -17.74 4.11
N GLU A 288 -32.20 -18.40 3.15
CA GLU A 288 -32.76 -19.47 2.32
C GLU A 288 -32.20 -20.85 2.70
N ASP A 289 -33.01 -21.89 2.58
CA ASP A 289 -32.57 -23.28 2.74
C ASP A 289 -31.62 -23.68 1.60
N GLY A 290 -30.40 -24.13 1.93
CA GLY A 290 -29.45 -24.59 0.92
C GLY A 290 -27.99 -24.68 1.40
N PRO A 291 -27.03 -24.76 0.45
CA PRO A 291 -25.59 -24.65 0.76
C PRO A 291 -25.29 -23.28 1.36
N HIS A 292 -24.43 -23.24 2.38
CA HIS A 292 -24.08 -21.99 3.05
C HIS A 292 -23.51 -20.97 2.06
N VAL A 293 -23.96 -19.71 2.13
CA VAL A 293 -23.54 -18.63 1.22
C VAL A 293 -22.02 -18.50 1.16
N GLY A 294 -21.33 -18.65 2.30
CA GLY A 294 -19.88 -18.63 2.36
C GLY A 294 -19.18 -19.77 1.60
N GLU A 295 -19.74 -20.98 1.56
CA GLU A 295 -19.20 -22.09 0.77
C GLU A 295 -19.32 -21.81 -0.73
N ARG A 296 -20.45 -21.22 -1.15
CA ARG A 296 -20.69 -20.82 -2.54
C ARG A 296 -19.79 -19.67 -2.98
N ILE A 297 -19.61 -18.66 -2.12
CA ILE A 297 -18.64 -17.57 -2.31
C ILE A 297 -17.22 -18.14 -2.43
N LEU A 298 -16.82 -19.07 -1.55
CA LEU A 298 -15.49 -19.68 -1.63
C LEU A 298 -15.28 -20.47 -2.93
N MET A 299 -16.28 -21.23 -3.36
CA MET A 299 -16.26 -21.95 -4.63
C MET A 299 -16.06 -20.97 -5.80
N GLN A 300 -16.90 -19.93 -5.89
CA GLN A 300 -16.85 -18.92 -6.95
C GLN A 300 -15.53 -18.14 -6.96
N LEU A 301 -14.97 -17.78 -5.80
CA LEU A 301 -13.66 -17.13 -5.69
C LEU A 301 -12.55 -17.98 -6.30
N ASN A 302 -12.56 -19.30 -6.05
CA ASN A 302 -11.59 -20.22 -6.64
C ASN A 302 -11.84 -20.44 -8.14
N GLU A 303 -13.10 -20.58 -8.57
CA GLU A 303 -13.47 -20.70 -9.99
C GLU A 303 -12.99 -19.49 -10.82
N HIS A 304 -13.20 -18.26 -10.35
CA HIS A 304 -12.68 -17.06 -11.01
C HIS A 304 -11.15 -17.01 -10.98
N ALA A 305 -10.50 -17.39 -9.88
CA ALA A 305 -9.05 -17.40 -9.78
C ALA A 305 -8.38 -18.43 -10.72
N ASP A 306 -9.02 -19.59 -10.92
CA ASP A 306 -8.59 -20.60 -11.89
C ASP A 306 -8.90 -20.17 -13.33
N ALA A 307 -10.03 -19.49 -13.58
CA ALA A 307 -10.35 -18.90 -14.88
C ALA A 307 -9.27 -17.90 -15.33
N LEU A 308 -8.74 -17.06 -14.42
CA LEU A 308 -7.60 -16.18 -14.73
C LEU A 308 -6.34 -16.95 -15.19
N SER A 309 -6.11 -18.16 -14.67
CA SER A 309 -5.02 -19.01 -15.12
C SER A 309 -5.26 -19.57 -16.52
N LEU A 310 -6.51 -19.84 -16.89
CA LEU A 310 -6.91 -20.27 -18.24
C LEU A 310 -6.88 -19.12 -19.27
N GLU A 311 -7.21 -17.89 -18.84
CA GLU A 311 -7.10 -16.66 -19.64
C GLU A 311 -5.64 -16.21 -19.89
N GLY A 312 -4.65 -16.92 -19.33
CA GLY A 312 -3.22 -16.61 -19.52
C GLY A 312 -2.66 -15.53 -18.59
N PHE A 313 -3.39 -15.10 -17.55
CA PHE A 313 -2.83 -14.23 -16.51
C PHE A 313 -1.86 -14.99 -15.58
N GLY A 314 -2.03 -16.31 -15.48
CA GLY A 314 -1.40 -17.16 -14.48
C GLY A 314 -2.20 -17.23 -13.18
N ARG A 315 -1.65 -17.86 -12.15
CA ARG A 315 -2.32 -18.03 -10.85
C ARG A 315 -2.17 -16.77 -10.00
N LEU A 316 -3.14 -16.46 -9.16
CA LEU A 316 -2.98 -15.39 -8.16
C LEU A 316 -1.95 -15.78 -7.09
N GLY A 317 -2.04 -17.01 -6.57
CA GLY A 317 -1.15 -17.55 -5.53
C GLY A 317 -1.59 -17.28 -4.09
N CYS A 318 -2.63 -16.45 -3.89
CA CYS A 318 -3.24 -16.24 -2.58
C CYS A 318 -4.15 -17.42 -2.18
N GLU A 319 -4.35 -17.57 -0.87
CA GLU A 319 -5.32 -18.50 -0.27
C GLU A 319 -6.61 -17.75 0.09
N PHE A 320 -7.77 -18.17 -0.42
CA PHE A 320 -9.07 -17.62 0.02
C PHE A 320 -9.59 -18.41 1.22
N VAL A 321 -9.99 -17.72 2.29
CA VAL A 321 -10.51 -18.33 3.52
C VAL A 321 -11.78 -17.59 3.95
N ILE A 322 -12.87 -18.32 4.20
CA ILE A 322 -14.08 -17.72 4.78
C ILE A 322 -13.88 -17.50 6.28
N SER A 323 -14.14 -16.27 6.75
CA SER A 323 -14.08 -15.98 8.18
C SER A 323 -15.18 -16.72 8.96
N LYS A 324 -14.89 -17.07 10.22
CA LYS A 324 -15.85 -17.68 11.14
C LYS A 324 -15.76 -17.02 12.50
N SER A 325 -16.89 -16.90 13.17
CA SER A 325 -16.95 -16.32 14.52
C SER A 325 -16.21 -17.22 15.52
N GLY A 326 -15.23 -16.66 16.22
CA GLY A 326 -14.46 -17.36 17.26
C GLY A 326 -13.25 -18.16 16.76
N GLU A 327 -12.86 -18.04 15.49
CA GLU A 327 -11.58 -18.56 14.96
C GLU A 327 -10.45 -17.54 15.10
N ASP A 328 -9.23 -18.05 15.23
CA ASP A 328 -7.98 -17.27 15.19
C ASP A 328 -7.30 -17.38 13.82
N TYR A 329 -6.64 -16.31 13.37
CA TYR A 329 -5.94 -16.28 12.07
C TYR A 329 -4.45 -15.96 12.23
N HIS A 330 -3.61 -16.80 11.62
CA HIS A 330 -2.14 -16.66 11.62
C HIS A 330 -1.59 -16.34 10.22
N PHE A 331 -0.54 -15.51 10.18
CA PHE A 331 0.07 -14.87 8.99
C PHE A 331 1.60 -14.71 9.15
#